data_AF-A0AA88QZ10-F1
#
_entry.id   AF-A0AA88QZ10-F1
#
_cell.length_a   1.000
_cell.length_b   1.000
_cell.length_c   1.000
_cell.angle_alpha   90.00
_cell.angle_beta   90.00
_cell.angle_gamma   90.00
#
_symmetry.space_group_name_H-M   'P 1'
#
loop_
_entity.id
_entity.type
_entity.pdbx_description
1 polymer ?
#
loop_
_entity_poly.entity_id
_entity_poly.type
_entity_poly.pdbx_seq_one_letter_code
_entity_poly.pdbx_strand_id
1 'polypeptide(L)' 'MHHHRILFDKNHQGYFGKVGMGYFHRLRNKFHCPIVNVEHLWSLVPQEAREKAAAAAPHPCVA' A
#
# COMPACT_ATOMS: atom_id res chain seq x y z
N MET A 1 37.03 -1.99 7.67
CA MET A 1 35.84 -2.23 6.81
C MET A 1 36.12 -2.03 5.31
N HIS A 2 37.33 -2.32 4.79
CA HIS A 2 37.60 -2.29 3.34
C HIS A 2 37.59 -3.69 2.72
N HIS A 3 37.96 -4.72 3.50
CA HIS A 3 37.95 -6.12 3.04
C HIS A 3 36.56 -6.66 2.72
N HIS A 4 35.51 -6.11 3.32
CA HIS A 4 34.12 -6.46 3.00
C HIS A 4 33.53 -5.65 1.84
N ARG A 5 34.32 -4.79 1.18
CA ARG A 5 33.82 -3.93 0.09
C ARG A 5 33.14 -4.72 -1.03
N ILE A 6 33.70 -5.90 -1.38
CA ILE A 6 33.13 -6.80 -2.39
C ILE A 6 31.74 -7.31 -1.98
N LEU A 7 31.53 -7.58 -0.69
CA LEU A 7 30.24 -8.04 -0.17
C LEU A 7 29.19 -6.93 -0.21
N PHE A 8 29.57 -5.71 0.19
CA PHE A 8 28.67 -4.56 0.18
C PHE A 8 28.30 -4.12 -1.24
N ASP A 9 29.24 -4.15 -2.18
CA ASP A 9 28.98 -3.78 -3.58
C ASP A 9 28.05 -4.79 -4.29
N LYS A 10 28.18 -6.09 -3.96
CA LYS A 10 27.35 -7.14 -4.56
C LYS A 10 25.96 -7.25 -3.93
N ASN A 11 25.87 -7.22 -2.60
CA ASN A 11 24.63 -7.56 -1.90
C ASN A 11 23.87 -6.33 -1.38
N HIS A 12 24.49 -5.15 -1.35
CA HIS A 12 23.90 -3.91 -0.86
C HIS A 12 24.20 -2.75 -1.82
N GLN A 13 23.75 -2.90 -3.07
CA GLN A 13 23.89 -1.87 -4.10
C GLN A 13 23.23 -0.56 -3.64
N GLY A 14 23.95 0.55 -3.76
CA GLY A 14 23.47 1.88 -3.34
C GLY A 14 23.58 2.18 -1.84
N TYR A 15 24.21 1.31 -1.04
CA TYR A 15 24.42 1.55 0.39
C TYR A 15 25.32 2.75 0.68
N PHE A 16 26.32 2.99 -0.17
CA PHE A 16 27.21 4.14 -0.07
C PHE A 16 26.78 5.26 -1.01
N GLY A 17 26.73 6.49 -0.48
CA GLY A 17 26.34 7.69 -1.22
C GLY A 17 25.10 8.37 -0.62
N LYS A 18 24.99 9.69 -0.77
CA LYS A 18 23.79 10.43 -0.37
C LYS A 18 22.83 10.48 -1.55
N VAL A 19 21.60 10.00 -1.35
CA VAL A 19 20.55 10.04 -2.37
C VAL A 19 19.45 11.02 -1.94
N GLY A 20 19.07 11.90 -2.87
CA GLY A 20 17.92 12.80 -2.72
C GLY A 20 18.14 14.03 -1.82
N MET A 21 17.03 14.72 -1.56
CA MET A 21 16.99 15.94 -0.75
C MET A 21 16.66 15.62 0.70
N GLY A 22 17.30 16.31 1.64
CA GLY A 22 16.96 16.19 3.06
C GLY A 22 15.59 16.82 3.35
N TYR A 23 14.77 16.16 4.16
CA TYR A 23 13.47 16.70 4.60
C TYR A 23 13.49 16.99 6.10
N PHE A 24 13.60 18.27 6.46
CA PHE A 24 13.62 18.73 7.84
C PHE A 24 12.20 18.72 8.45
N HIS A 25 12.10 18.37 9.75
CA HIS A 25 10.83 18.25 10.48
C HIS A 25 9.77 17.39 9.75
N ARG A 26 10.15 16.15 9.41
CA ARG A 26 9.28 15.20 8.72
C ARG A 26 8.15 14.69 9.62
N LEU A 27 6.95 15.26 9.46
CA LEU A 27 5.73 14.78 10.10
C LEU A 27 5.12 13.64 9.28
N ARG A 28 5.27 12.39 9.74
CA ARG A 28 4.78 11.19 9.03
C ARG A 28 3.25 11.15 8.89
N ASN A 29 2.52 11.77 9.82
CA ASN A 29 1.05 11.79 9.82
C ASN A 29 0.46 12.51 8.61
N LYS A 30 1.16 13.50 8.04
CA LYS A 30 0.68 14.24 6.87
C LYS A 30 0.66 13.39 5.58
N PHE A 31 1.40 12.29 5.55
CA PHE A 31 1.51 11.40 4.40
C PHE A 31 0.67 10.12 4.56
N HIS A 32 -0.25 10.08 5.52
CA HIS A 32 -1.11 8.93 5.71
C HIS A 32 -2.22 8.91 4.65
N CYS A 33 -2.02 8.11 3.60
CA CYS A 33 -2.97 7.91 2.51
C CYS A 33 -3.10 6.41 2.21
N PRO A 34 -3.97 5.65 2.91
CA PRO A 34 -4.22 4.26 2.58
C PRO A 34 -4.94 4.14 1.22
N ILE A 35 -4.46 3.24 0.37
CA ILE A 35 -5.01 2.98 -0.96
C ILE A 35 -5.89 1.73 -0.88
N VAL A 36 -7.07 1.77 -1.50
CA VAL A 36 -7.99 0.61 -1.59
C VAL A 36 -8.22 0.28 -3.07
N ASN A 37 -8.09 -1.00 -3.41
CA ASN A 37 -8.36 -1.50 -4.76
C ASN A 37 -9.86 -1.74 -4.97
N VAL A 38 -10.32 -1.59 -6.22
CA VAL A 38 -11.75 -1.73 -6.59
C VAL A 38 -12.32 -3.11 -6.23
N GLU A 39 -11.53 -4.17 -6.39
CA GLU A 39 -11.92 -5.55 -6.05
C GLU A 39 -12.27 -5.73 -4.57
N HIS A 40 -11.59 -5.00 -3.67
CA HIS A 40 -11.78 -5.14 -2.23
C HIS A 40 -12.90 -4.27 -1.67
N LEU A 41 -13.56 -3.45 -2.50
CA LEU A 41 -14.65 -2.56 -2.07
C LEU A 41 -15.84 -3.35 -1.53
N TRP A 42 -16.17 -4.49 -2.16
CA TRP A 42 -17.33 -5.28 -1.73
C TRP A 42 -17.13 -5.87 -0.33
N SER A 43 -15.89 -6.14 0.07
CA SER A 43 -15.53 -6.64 1.41
C SER A 43 -15.73 -5.61 2.53
N LEU A 44 -15.74 -4.31 2.21
CA LEU A 44 -15.96 -3.23 3.18
C LEU A 44 -17.45 -3.04 3.53
N VAL A 45 -18.35 -3.58 2.72
CA VAL A 45 -19.80 -3.48 2.95
C VAL A 45 -20.23 -4.50 4.01
N PRO A 46 -20.94 -4.09 5.08
CA PRO A 46 -21.49 -5.01 6.08
C PRO A 46 -22.54 -5.94 5.48
N GLN A 47 -22.61 -7.17 5.99
CA GLN A 47 -23.38 -8.25 5.37
C GLN A 47 -24.89 -7.95 5.28
N GLU A 48 -25.44 -7.27 6.29
CA GLU A 48 -26.85 -6.83 6.30
C GLU A 48 -27.20 -5.87 5.15
N ALA A 49 -26.26 -5.02 4.73
CA ALA A 49 -26.45 -4.09 3.62
C ALA A 49 -26.37 -4.81 2.27
N ARG A 50 -25.57 -5.89 2.18
CA ARG A 50 -25.50 -6.74 0.99
C ARG A 50 -26.81 -7.50 0.77
N GLU A 51 -27.40 -8.03 1.84
CA GLU A 51 -28.67 -8.76 1.78
C GLU A 51 -29.84 -7.84 1.39
N LYS A 52 -29.90 -6.61 1.92
CA LYS A 52 -30.89 -5.61 1.53
C LYS A 52 -30.74 -5.15 0.07
N ALA A 53 -29.51 -5.00 -0.42
CA ALA A 53 -29.25 -4.66 -1.82
C ALA A 53 -29.62 -5.81 -2.76
N ALA A 54 -29.35 -7.06 -2.36
CA ALA A 54 -29.76 -8.25 -3.11
C ALA A 54 -31.30 -8.42 -3.16
N ALA A 55 -32.01 -8.05 -2.09
CA ALA A 55 -33.47 -8.10 -2.03
C ALA A 55 -34.18 -6.97 -2.79
N ALA A 56 -33.53 -5.81 -2.99
CA ALA A 56 -34.10 -4.64 -3.65
C ALA A 56 -33.77 -4.54 -5.16
N ALA A 57 -32.81 -5.33 -5.67
CA ALA A 57 -32.44 -5.29 -7.08
C ALA A 57 -33.36 -6.19 -7.93
N PRO A 58 -34.06 -5.65 -8.96
CA PRO A 58 -34.94 -6.42 -9.84
C PRO A 58 -34.20 -7.35 -10.81
N HIS A 59 -32.86 -7.40 -10.80
CA HIS A 59 -32.04 -8.27 -11.65
C HIS A 59 -30.91 -8.95 -10.84
N PRO A 60 -30.60 -10.22 -11.12
CA PRO A 60 -29.58 -10.97 -10.40
C PRO A 60 -28.20 -10.38 -10.73
N CYS A 61 -27.46 -9.97 -9.70
CA CYS A 61 -26.05 -9.64 -9.83
C CYS A 61 -25.30 -10.94 -10.19
N VAL A 62 -24.79 -11.02 -11.41
CA VAL A 62 -24.08 -12.17 -11.97
C VAL A 62 -22.76 -12.37 -11.20
N ALA A 63 -22.55 -13.61 -10.75
CA ALA A 63 -21.40 -14.09 -10.02
C ALA A 63 -20.09 -14.04 -10.83
#